data_AF-A0A380JFQ4-F1
#
_entry.id   AF-A0A380JFQ4-F1
#
_cell.length_a   1.000
_cell.length_b   1.000
_cell.length_c   1.000
_cell.angle_alpha   90.00
_cell.angle_beta   90.00
_cell.angle_gamma   90.00
#
_symmetry.space_group_name_H-M   'P 1'
#
loop_
_entity.id
_entity.type
_entity.pdbx_description
1 polymer ?
#
loop_
_entity_poly.entity_id
_entity_poly.type
_entity_poly.pdbx_seq_one_letter_code
_entity_poly.pdbx_strand_id
1 'polypeptide(L)'
;MFKPILGLKASADPQQLASRLRYKPEVFEFYTSQDDFSQIGLRRLKEAVLEVQNQATKRIVLHQPMKYHGEFLEMITPKKLLPELYYFLEKSTNDLLDLAFDHDCQVLVHGSYELKNPQVLEYYGSLEMARQVTFERLDYFSQLGGQKILFENGISPIFFFGDPTMTKKYWTGAIV
;
A
#
# COMPACT_ATOMS: atom_id res chain seq x y z
N MET A 1 27.46 -19.50 -2.05
CA MET A 1 26.30 -20.05 -1.32
C MET A 1 25.32 -18.90 -1.11
N PHE A 2 24.11 -18.98 -1.66
CA PHE A 2 23.10 -17.92 -1.50
C PHE A 2 22.56 -17.99 -0.06
N LYS A 3 22.63 -16.87 0.68
CA LYS A 3 22.00 -16.76 1.99
C LYS A 3 20.63 -16.11 1.79
N PRO A 4 19.53 -16.74 2.20
CA PRO A 4 18.21 -16.12 2.10
C PRO A 4 18.15 -14.88 3.00
N ILE A 5 17.54 -13.82 2.50
CA ILE A 5 17.28 -12.58 3.25
C ILE A 5 16.06 -12.81 4.14
N LEU A 6 16.20 -12.61 5.45
CA LEU A 6 15.08 -12.73 6.38
C LEU A 6 14.24 -11.45 6.37
N GLY A 7 13.04 -11.53 5.79
CA GLY A 7 12.00 -10.52 5.93
C GLY A 7 11.02 -10.86 7.05
N LEU A 8 10.63 -9.88 7.86
CA LEU A 8 9.57 -10.06 8.87
C LEU A 8 8.53 -8.94 8.79
N LYS A 9 7.30 -9.26 9.19
CA LYS A 9 6.14 -8.37 9.13
C LYS A 9 5.46 -8.23 10.49
N ALA A 10 5.01 -7.02 10.83
CA ALA A 10 4.29 -6.69 12.07
C ALA A 10 3.42 -5.42 11.91
N SER A 11 2.54 -5.16 12.87
CA SER A 11 1.98 -3.81 13.05
C SER A 11 2.94 -2.94 13.90
N ALA A 12 2.56 -1.67 14.13
CA ALA A 12 3.24 -0.78 15.08
C ALA A 12 2.94 -1.11 16.56
N ASP A 13 2.40 -2.31 16.85
CA ASP A 13 2.20 -2.78 18.22
C ASP A 13 3.54 -3.15 18.89
N PRO A 14 3.86 -2.63 20.09
CA PRO A 14 5.14 -2.89 20.74
C PRO A 14 5.43 -4.37 21.01
N GLN A 15 4.41 -5.18 21.31
CA GLN A 15 4.62 -6.61 21.58
C GLN A 15 4.97 -7.36 20.30
N GLN A 16 4.31 -7.02 19.17
CA GLN A 16 4.69 -7.56 17.87
C GLN A 16 6.10 -7.13 17.46
N LEU A 17 6.45 -5.85 17.60
CA LEU A 17 7.79 -5.35 17.30
C LEU A 17 8.86 -6.12 18.08
N ALA A 18 8.74 -6.18 19.41
CA ALA A 18 9.69 -6.91 20.26
C ALA A 18 9.81 -8.39 19.86
N SER A 19 8.69 -9.02 19.48
CA SER A 19 8.67 -10.39 18.98
C SER A 19 9.46 -10.59 17.68
N ARG A 20 9.46 -9.60 16.77
CA ARG A 20 10.17 -9.70 15.47
C ARG A 20 11.62 -9.24 15.55
N LEU A 21 11.89 -8.14 16.28
CA LEU A 21 13.21 -7.51 16.33
C LEU A 21 14.29 -8.41 16.93
N ARG A 22 13.92 -9.35 17.82
CA ARG A 22 14.85 -10.36 18.37
C ARG A 22 15.54 -11.22 17.29
N TYR A 23 14.96 -11.33 16.09
CA TYR A 23 15.51 -12.12 14.98
C TYR A 23 16.39 -11.29 14.03
N LYS A 24 16.54 -9.98 14.26
CA LYS A 24 17.34 -9.06 13.43
C LYS A 24 17.07 -9.21 11.92
N PRO A 25 15.81 -8.99 11.48
CA PRO A 25 15.46 -9.14 10.07
C PRO A 25 16.22 -8.14 9.19
N GLU A 26 16.52 -8.56 7.96
CA GLU A 26 17.19 -7.72 6.96
C GLU A 26 16.20 -6.83 6.20
N VAL A 27 14.92 -7.20 6.18
CA VAL A 27 13.80 -6.42 5.62
C VAL A 27 12.65 -6.44 6.62
N PHE A 28 11.98 -5.30 6.81
CA PHE A 28 10.83 -5.20 7.70
C PHE A 28 9.62 -4.63 6.97
N GLU A 29 8.45 -5.22 7.17
CA GLU A 29 7.19 -4.72 6.62
C GLU A 29 6.23 -4.36 7.75
N PHE A 30 5.73 -3.13 7.72
CA PHE A 30 4.62 -2.70 8.56
C PHE A 30 3.30 -2.89 7.83
N TYR A 31 2.37 -3.65 8.38
CA TYR A 31 0.97 -3.51 7.97
C TYR A 31 0.26 -2.50 8.85
N THR A 32 -0.59 -1.69 8.23
CA THR A 32 -1.32 -0.62 8.91
C THR A 32 -2.82 -0.90 8.95
N SER A 33 -3.50 -0.25 9.88
CA SER A 33 -4.96 -0.19 9.96
C SER A 33 -5.43 1.26 9.93
N GLN A 34 -6.75 1.47 9.86
CA GLN A 34 -7.33 2.81 9.95
C GLN A 34 -6.91 3.60 11.19
N ASP A 35 -6.59 2.91 12.30
CA ASP A 35 -6.22 3.57 13.56
C ASP A 35 -4.85 4.24 13.49
N ASP A 36 -3.98 3.75 12.59
CA ASP A 36 -2.65 4.31 12.35
C ASP A 36 -2.68 5.66 11.63
N PHE A 37 -3.83 6.09 11.10
CA PHE A 37 -3.99 7.35 10.36
C PHE A 37 -4.65 8.48 11.17
N SER A 38 -4.79 8.27 12.47
CA SER A 38 -5.02 9.34 13.45
C SER A 38 -3.70 10.06 13.80
N GLN A 39 -3.75 11.24 14.42
CA GLN A 39 -2.54 11.95 14.84
C GLN A 39 -1.66 11.13 15.79
N ILE A 40 -2.31 10.38 16.70
CA ILE A 40 -1.62 9.50 17.66
C ILE A 40 -1.10 8.25 16.94
N GLY A 41 -1.92 7.67 16.06
CA GLY A 41 -1.55 6.51 15.24
C GLY A 41 -0.32 6.75 14.38
N LEU A 42 -0.28 7.87 13.66
CA LEU A 42 0.85 8.23 12.79
C LEU A 42 2.13 8.45 13.59
N ARG A 43 2.01 9.08 14.77
CA ARG A 43 3.15 9.23 15.68
C ARG A 43 3.69 7.88 16.14
N ARG A 44 2.81 6.97 16.55
CA ARG A 44 3.19 5.61 16.95
C ARG A 44 3.85 4.83 15.80
N LEU A 45 3.30 4.93 14.59
CA LEU A 45 3.88 4.30 13.40
C LEU A 45 5.28 4.86 13.11
N LYS A 46 5.47 6.19 13.19
CA LYS A 46 6.77 6.83 13.04
C LYS A 46 7.78 6.35 14.09
N GLU A 47 7.37 6.27 15.36
CA GLU A 47 8.21 5.77 16.45
C GLU A 47 8.62 4.31 16.20
N ALA A 48 7.69 3.47 15.74
CA ALA A 48 7.97 2.08 15.37
C ALA A 48 8.96 1.97 14.20
N VAL A 49 8.83 2.82 13.16
CA VAL A 49 9.79 2.87 12.05
C VAL A 49 11.19 3.20 12.56
N LEU A 50 11.33 4.24 13.40
CA LEU A 50 12.61 4.62 13.99
C LEU A 50 13.20 3.50 14.86
N GLU A 51 12.35 2.78 15.61
CA GLU A 51 12.78 1.64 16.41
C GLU A 51 13.39 0.53 15.54
N VAL A 52 12.71 0.14 14.45
CA VAL A 52 13.20 -0.87 13.52
C VAL A 52 14.50 -0.44 12.85
N GLN A 53 14.62 0.83 12.44
CA GLN A 53 15.84 1.38 11.85
C GLN A 53 17.04 1.32 12.79
N ASN A 54 16.80 1.61 14.08
CA ASN A 54 17.84 1.61 15.09
C ASN A 54 18.26 0.19 15.51
N GLN A 55 17.34 -0.77 15.51
CA GLN A 55 17.59 -2.10 16.08
C GLN A 55 17.89 -3.19 15.03
N ALA A 56 17.40 -3.06 13.80
CA ALA A 56 17.44 -4.15 12.82
C ALA A 56 17.86 -3.72 11.40
N THR A 57 17.06 -2.90 10.71
CA THR A 57 17.26 -2.63 9.28
C THR A 57 16.65 -1.31 8.84
N LYS A 58 17.25 -0.70 7.81
CA LYS A 58 16.69 0.45 7.09
C LYS A 58 15.79 0.06 5.91
N ARG A 59 15.78 -1.22 5.50
CA ARG A 59 14.93 -1.72 4.41
C ARG A 59 13.52 -1.96 4.94
N ILE A 60 12.71 -0.91 4.91
CA ILE A 60 11.38 -0.90 5.50
C ILE A 60 10.32 -0.66 4.43
N VAL A 61 9.26 -1.48 4.45
CA VAL A 61 8.07 -1.34 3.63
C VAL A 61 6.87 -0.98 4.51
N LEU A 62 6.14 0.07 4.16
CA LEU A 62 4.91 0.53 4.79
C LEU A 62 3.73 0.08 3.92
N HIS A 63 3.01 -0.93 4.38
CA HIS A 63 1.89 -1.52 3.67
C HIS A 63 0.60 -0.76 4.02
N GLN A 64 -0.07 -0.26 2.99
CA GLN A 64 -1.35 0.43 3.08
C GLN A 64 -2.40 -0.39 3.85
N PRO A 65 -3.34 0.24 4.59
CA PRO A 65 -4.42 -0.50 5.20
C PRO A 65 -5.29 -1.14 4.12
N MET A 66 -5.71 -2.39 4.33
CA MET A 66 -6.59 -3.07 3.38
C MET A 66 -8.02 -2.51 3.38
N LYS A 67 -8.46 -1.92 4.51
CA LYS A 67 -9.86 -1.56 4.76
C LYS A 67 -10.01 -0.26 5.54
N TYR A 68 -11.19 0.35 5.38
CA TYR A 68 -11.68 1.46 6.17
C TYR A 68 -13.17 1.27 6.46
N HIS A 69 -13.57 1.34 7.73
CA HIS A 69 -14.94 1.05 8.20
C HIS A 69 -15.54 -0.27 7.65
N GLY A 70 -14.69 -1.28 7.42
CA GLY A 70 -15.10 -2.60 6.92
C GLY A 70 -15.07 -2.74 5.39
N GLU A 71 -15.02 -1.63 4.65
CA GLU A 71 -14.93 -1.61 3.18
C GLU A 71 -13.48 -1.73 2.71
N PHE A 72 -13.25 -2.43 1.60
CA PHE A 72 -11.92 -2.57 1.00
C PHE A 72 -11.47 -1.28 0.31
N LEU A 73 -10.18 -0.96 0.47
CA LEU A 73 -9.55 0.13 -0.25
C LEU A 73 -9.17 -0.34 -1.66
N GLU A 74 -9.90 0.16 -2.63
CA GLU A 74 -9.69 -0.12 -4.06
C GLU A 74 -9.24 1.19 -4.74
N MET A 75 -8.24 1.16 -5.64
CA MET A 75 -7.80 2.37 -6.37
C MET A 75 -8.91 3.07 -7.14
N ILE A 76 -9.93 2.30 -7.50
CA ILE A 76 -11.13 2.73 -8.23
C ILE A 76 -12.29 3.11 -7.32
N THR A 77 -12.04 3.39 -6.03
CA THR A 77 -13.08 3.90 -5.15
C THR A 77 -13.66 5.20 -5.74
N PRO A 78 -14.94 5.29 -6.11
CA PRO A 78 -15.45 6.49 -6.79
C PRO A 78 -15.76 7.59 -5.76
N LYS A 79 -15.07 8.74 -5.85
CA LYS A 79 -15.30 9.89 -4.95
C LYS A 79 -16.76 10.32 -4.84
N LYS A 80 -17.52 10.23 -5.94
CA LYS A 80 -18.94 10.62 -5.98
C LYS A 80 -19.84 9.65 -5.19
N LEU A 81 -19.50 8.37 -5.17
CA LEU A 81 -20.31 7.32 -4.55
C LEU A 81 -19.88 7.04 -3.10
N LEU A 82 -18.57 7.03 -2.86
CA LEU A 82 -17.95 6.66 -1.58
C LEU A 82 -16.93 7.74 -1.17
N PRO A 83 -17.38 8.97 -0.86
CA PRO A 83 -16.47 10.11 -0.63
C PRO A 83 -15.54 9.92 0.57
N GLU A 84 -16.02 9.31 1.66
CA GLU A 84 -15.22 9.07 2.86
C GLU A 84 -14.15 8.00 2.61
N LEU A 85 -14.51 6.91 1.94
CA LEU A 85 -13.57 5.85 1.57
C LEU A 85 -12.50 6.37 0.60
N TYR A 86 -12.91 7.18 -0.39
CA TYR A 86 -11.99 7.86 -1.30
C TYR A 86 -11.04 8.79 -0.56
N TYR A 87 -11.57 9.62 0.35
CA TYR A 87 -10.75 10.53 1.14
C TYR A 87 -9.74 9.78 2.02
N PHE A 88 -10.18 8.70 2.67
CA PHE A 88 -9.29 7.88 3.48
C PHE A 88 -8.22 7.19 2.63
N LEU A 89 -8.56 6.68 1.44
CA LEU A 89 -7.60 6.12 0.49
C LEU A 89 -6.50 7.13 0.14
N GLU A 90 -6.90 8.35 -0.26
CA GLU A 90 -5.98 9.43 -0.59
C GLU A 90 -5.11 9.79 0.62
N LYS A 91 -5.75 10.10 1.75
CA LYS A 91 -5.06 10.55 2.96
C LYS A 91 -4.06 9.51 3.44
N SER A 92 -4.48 8.26 3.60
CA SER A 92 -3.61 7.19 4.09
C SER A 92 -2.42 6.93 3.18
N THR A 93 -2.61 6.99 1.86
CA THR A 93 -1.50 6.83 0.91
C THR A 93 -0.50 8.00 1.01
N ASN A 94 -1.00 9.24 1.09
CA ASN A 94 -0.14 10.41 1.24
C ASN A 94 0.60 10.44 2.58
N ASP A 95 -0.06 10.12 3.69
CA ASP A 95 0.58 10.05 5.01
C ASP A 95 1.72 9.01 5.04
N LEU A 96 1.53 7.86 4.37
CA LEU A 96 2.60 6.85 4.25
C LEU A 96 3.74 7.33 3.36
N LEU A 97 3.45 8.04 2.27
CA LEU A 97 4.47 8.60 1.40
C LEU A 97 5.29 9.67 2.12
N ASP A 98 4.66 10.58 2.87
CA ASP A 98 5.34 11.57 3.69
C ASP A 98 6.29 10.87 4.68
N LEU A 99 5.81 9.84 5.38
CA LEU A 99 6.65 9.06 6.28
C LEU A 99 7.81 8.35 5.54
N ALA A 100 7.56 7.83 4.34
CA ALA A 100 8.57 7.16 3.53
C ALA A 100 9.63 8.12 2.98
N PHE A 101 9.27 9.36 2.65
CA PHE A 101 10.22 10.40 2.28
C PHE A 101 11.08 10.83 3.48
N ASP A 102 10.44 11.09 4.62
CA ASP A 102 11.13 11.53 5.84
C ASP A 102 12.10 10.48 6.41
N HIS A 103 11.75 9.20 6.27
CA HIS A 103 12.45 8.08 6.91
C HIS A 103 13.03 7.06 5.94
N ASP A 104 13.15 7.40 4.66
CA ASP A 104 13.78 6.53 3.64
C ASP A 104 13.17 5.11 3.55
N CYS A 105 11.84 5.01 3.69
CA CYS A 105 11.11 3.74 3.55
C CYS A 105 10.56 3.57 2.13
N GLN A 106 9.86 2.47 1.86
CA GLN A 106 9.01 2.29 0.68
C GLN A 106 7.57 2.07 1.12
N VAL A 107 6.59 2.45 0.30
CA VAL A 107 5.16 2.26 0.53
C VAL A 107 4.66 1.19 -0.43
N LEU A 108 3.97 0.18 0.10
CA LEU A 108 3.30 -0.84 -0.69
C LEU A 108 1.80 -0.56 -0.71
N VAL A 109 1.27 -0.36 -1.92
CA VAL A 109 -0.12 0.03 -2.18
C VAL A 109 -0.84 -1.06 -2.95
N HIS A 110 -2.09 -1.36 -2.61
CA HIS A 110 -2.89 -2.32 -3.36
C HIS A 110 -3.53 -1.66 -4.59
N GLY A 111 -3.38 -2.24 -5.79
CA GLY A 111 -4.07 -1.72 -6.98
C GLY A 111 -5.56 -2.05 -7.00
N SER A 112 -5.90 -3.33 -6.93
CA SER A 112 -7.26 -3.81 -6.66
C SER A 112 -7.19 -5.12 -5.89
N TYR A 113 -8.02 -5.27 -4.86
CA TYR A 113 -7.98 -6.43 -3.98
C TYR A 113 -8.90 -7.54 -4.48
N GLU A 114 -10.18 -7.50 -4.09
CA GLU A 114 -11.20 -8.50 -4.45
C GLU A 114 -12.43 -7.87 -5.12
N LEU A 115 -12.54 -6.53 -5.16
CA LEU A 115 -13.71 -5.81 -5.66
C LEU A 115 -15.04 -6.36 -5.11
N LYS A 116 -15.25 -6.24 -3.80
CA LYS A 116 -16.47 -6.78 -3.17
C LYS A 116 -17.71 -5.91 -3.29
N ASN A 117 -17.53 -4.62 -3.56
CA ASN A 117 -18.65 -3.70 -3.68
C ASN A 117 -19.10 -3.59 -5.15
N PRO A 118 -20.22 -4.23 -5.55
CA PRO A 118 -20.67 -4.24 -6.94
C PRO A 118 -21.01 -2.83 -7.46
N GLN A 119 -21.40 -1.91 -6.58
CA GLN A 119 -21.73 -0.52 -6.95
C GLN A 119 -20.50 0.22 -7.50
N VAL A 120 -19.29 -0.18 -7.08
CA VAL A 120 -18.04 0.39 -7.60
C VAL A 120 -17.84 0.01 -9.06
N LEU A 121 -18.07 -1.26 -9.44
CA LEU A 121 -17.95 -1.68 -10.84
C LEU A 121 -19.07 -1.11 -11.70
N GLU A 122 -20.30 -1.10 -11.18
CA GLU A 122 -21.46 -0.50 -11.84
C GLU A 122 -21.24 0.98 -12.15
N TYR A 123 -20.60 1.73 -11.25
CA TYR A 123 -20.26 3.15 -11.45
C TYR A 123 -19.45 3.39 -12.73
N TYR A 124 -18.51 2.50 -13.06
CA TYR A 124 -17.68 2.62 -14.26
C TYR A 124 -18.33 2.04 -15.52
N GLY A 125 -19.44 1.30 -15.38
CA GLY A 125 -20.22 0.71 -16.47
C GLY A 125 -19.53 -0.45 -17.21
N SER A 126 -18.21 -0.64 -17.06
CA SER A 126 -17.47 -1.75 -17.67
C SER A 126 -16.17 -2.07 -16.93
N LEU A 127 -15.72 -3.32 -17.07
CA LEU A 127 -14.43 -3.77 -16.55
C LEU A 127 -13.25 -3.06 -17.24
N GLU A 128 -13.36 -2.75 -18.54
CA GLU A 128 -12.32 -2.03 -19.27
C GLU A 128 -12.13 -0.62 -18.72
N MET A 129 -13.24 0.09 -18.44
CA MET A 129 -13.15 1.40 -17.83
C MET A 129 -12.59 1.33 -16.41
N ALA A 130 -13.05 0.38 -15.58
CA ALA A 130 -12.50 0.20 -14.25
C ALA A 130 -10.98 -0.04 -14.27
N ARG A 131 -10.48 -0.89 -15.20
CA ARG A 131 -9.05 -1.14 -15.41
C ARG A 131 -8.30 0.14 -15.77
N GLN A 132 -8.78 0.88 -16.77
CA GLN A 132 -8.11 2.11 -17.18
C GLN A 132 -8.02 3.10 -16.01
N VAL A 133 -9.09 3.29 -15.24
CA VAL A 133 -9.05 4.16 -14.05
C VAL A 133 -8.07 3.64 -13.00
N THR A 134 -8.00 2.32 -12.77
CA THR A 134 -6.97 1.75 -11.88
C THR A 134 -5.58 2.17 -12.31
N PHE A 135 -5.23 1.98 -13.59
CA PHE A 135 -3.89 2.31 -14.08
C PHE A 135 -3.60 3.82 -14.05
N GLU A 136 -4.57 4.68 -14.39
CA GLU A 136 -4.43 6.14 -14.24
C GLU A 136 -4.13 6.55 -12.79
N ARG A 137 -4.78 5.88 -11.82
CA ARG A 137 -4.57 6.13 -10.38
C ARG A 137 -3.22 5.61 -9.90
N LEU A 138 -2.80 4.45 -10.38
CA LEU A 138 -1.48 3.90 -10.10
C LEU A 138 -0.38 4.79 -10.71
N ASP A 139 -0.55 5.29 -11.93
CA ASP A 139 0.39 6.21 -12.58
C ASP A 139 0.50 7.51 -11.78
N TYR A 140 -0.63 8.06 -11.33
CA TYR A 140 -0.65 9.24 -10.45
C TYR A 140 0.17 9.02 -9.17
N PHE A 141 -0.06 7.92 -8.45
CA PHE A 141 0.69 7.62 -7.25
C PHE A 141 2.15 7.27 -7.52
N SER A 142 2.45 6.65 -8.67
CA SER A 142 3.83 6.38 -9.11
C SER A 142 4.60 7.67 -9.35
N GLN A 143 3.97 8.68 -9.96
CA GLN A 143 4.59 9.99 -10.18
C GLN A 143 4.82 10.71 -8.84
N LEU A 144 3.86 10.61 -7.92
CA LEU A 144 3.95 11.23 -6.60
C LEU A 144 5.02 10.58 -5.72
N GLY A 145 5.06 9.25 -5.64
CA GLY A 145 5.96 8.50 -4.77
C GLY A 145 7.34 8.22 -5.36
N GLY A 146 7.48 8.22 -6.69
CA GLY A 146 8.74 7.88 -7.37
C GLY A 146 9.28 6.51 -6.90
N GLN A 147 10.52 6.48 -6.42
CA GLN A 147 11.16 5.24 -5.92
C GLN A 147 10.63 4.80 -4.53
N LYS A 148 9.80 5.62 -3.89
CA LYS A 148 9.22 5.35 -2.56
C LYS A 148 7.92 4.57 -2.61
N ILE A 149 7.39 4.25 -3.79
CA ILE A 149 6.13 3.52 -3.90
C ILE A 149 6.29 2.25 -4.74
N LEU A 150 5.61 1.21 -4.30
CA LEU A 150 5.50 -0.10 -4.91
C LEU A 150 4.02 -0.47 -4.96
N PHE A 151 3.62 -1.24 -5.96
CA PHE A 151 2.24 -1.71 -6.09
C PHE A 151 2.19 -3.22 -5.92
N GLU A 152 1.41 -3.68 -4.93
CA GLU A 152 1.21 -5.09 -4.70
C GLU A 152 0.32 -5.66 -5.80
N ASN A 153 0.80 -6.71 -6.45
CA ASN A 153 0.03 -7.41 -7.45
C ASN A 153 -1.28 -7.97 -6.87
N GLY A 154 -2.40 -7.69 -7.52
CA GLY A 154 -3.72 -8.17 -7.11
C GLY A 154 -4.06 -9.53 -7.72
N ILE A 155 -5.18 -10.11 -7.28
CA ILE A 155 -5.83 -11.27 -7.94
C ILE A 155 -7.15 -10.87 -8.62
N SER A 156 -7.48 -9.59 -8.56
CA SER A 156 -8.71 -9.02 -9.11
C SER A 156 -8.66 -9.00 -10.65
N PRO A 157 -9.81 -9.22 -11.34
CA PRO A 157 -9.88 -9.04 -12.78
C PRO A 157 -9.57 -7.60 -13.23
N ILE A 158 -9.60 -6.62 -12.32
CA ILE A 158 -9.24 -5.22 -12.60
C ILE A 158 -7.72 -5.00 -12.59
N PHE A 159 -6.98 -5.72 -11.76
CA PHE A 159 -5.56 -5.48 -11.59
C PHE A 159 -4.80 -6.76 -11.26
N PHE A 160 -4.01 -7.21 -12.23
CA PHE A 160 -3.12 -8.36 -12.14
C PHE A 160 -1.89 -8.10 -13.04
N PHE A 161 -0.74 -7.84 -12.42
CA PHE A 161 0.58 -7.89 -13.04
C PHE A 161 0.94 -9.36 -13.30
N GLY A 162 0.87 -9.75 -14.57
CA GLY A 162 1.11 -11.14 -14.98
C GLY A 162 0.52 -11.45 -16.35
N ASP A 163 -0.36 -10.58 -16.85
CA ASP A 163 -0.72 -10.51 -18.26
C ASP A 163 0.13 -9.42 -18.97
N PRO A 164 1.13 -9.80 -19.78
CA PRO A 164 1.97 -8.84 -20.52
C PRO A 164 1.18 -7.93 -21.45
N THR A 165 -0.01 -8.36 -21.90
CA THR A 165 -0.87 -7.55 -22.77
C THR A 165 -1.56 -6.43 -21.99
N MET A 166 -2.02 -6.70 -20.76
CA MET A 166 -2.58 -5.66 -19.90
C MET A 166 -1.51 -4.65 -19.47
N THR A 167 -0.33 -5.13 -19.05
CA THR A 167 0.74 -4.21 -18.62
C THR A 167 1.20 -3.31 -19.75
N LYS A 168 1.39 -3.83 -20.97
CA LYS A 168 1.74 -2.98 -22.14
C LYS A 168 0.63 -2.02 -22.55
N LYS A 169 -0.64 -2.38 -22.37
CA LYS A 169 -1.77 -1.56 -22.82
C LYS A 169 -2.03 -0.38 -21.89
N TYR A 170 -1.83 -0.55 -20.58
CA TYR A 170 -2.28 0.42 -19.59
C TYR A 170 -1.19 1.04 -18.72
N TRP A 171 0.03 0.48 -18.65
CA TRP A 171 1.10 0.97 -17.77
C TRP A 171 2.24 1.62 -18.57
N THR A 172 2.68 2.81 -18.13
CA THR A 172 3.80 3.53 -18.75
C THR A 172 5.06 3.59 -17.87
N GLY A 173 4.98 3.12 -16.62
CA GLY A 173 6.09 3.11 -15.65
C GLY A 173 6.99 1.87 -15.72
N ALA A 174 8.04 1.85 -14.89
CA ALA A 174 8.88 0.68 -14.69
C ALA A 174 8.17 -0.35 -13.78
N ILE A 175 8.31 -1.64 -14.07
CA ILE A 175 7.87 -2.75 -13.21
C ILE A 175 9.06 -3.09 -12.31
N VAL A 176 8.85 -3.19 -10.99
CA VAL A 176 9.81 -3.77 -10.06
C VAL A 176 9.44 -5.24 -9.81
#